data_AF-X1ADY4-F1
#
_entry.id   AF-X1ADY4-F1
#
_cell.length_a   1.000
_cell.length_b   1.000
_cell.length_c   1.000
_cell.angle_alpha   90.00
_cell.angle_beta   90.00
_cell.angle_gamma   90.00
#
_symmetry.space_group_name_H-M   'P 1'
#
loop_
_entity.id
_entity.type
_entity.pdbx_description
1 polymer ?
#
loop_
_entity_poly.entity_id
_entity_poly.type
_entity_poly.pdbx_seq_one_letter_code
_entity_poly.pdbx_strand_id
1 'polypeptide(L)'
;SIMTHEREAKSKDYDDFIKGISPLIEREQLASVLAQFPWTFKFNSKNLDYLKYLKENIIDLPLVIEFRNISWINDETFEFLEQNELGFCCVDQPKLRGLIPPVTKITSDIAYVRFHGRNSQKWWHHKKAYERYDYEYKQDELLEWVPKIKEMDKKANKTLIYFNNHYKSKAVKAANLLLSLL
;
A
#
# COMPACT_ATOMS: atom_id res chain seq x y z
N SER A 1 -13.39 -1.66 -5.76
CA SER A 1 -13.93 -3.02 -5.53
C SER A 1 -14.96 -2.97 -4.43
N ILE A 2 -15.86 -3.95 -4.41
CA ILE A 2 -16.87 -4.11 -3.35
C ILE A 2 -16.23 -4.20 -1.94
N MET A 3 -15.02 -4.77 -1.84
CA MET A 3 -14.28 -4.95 -0.59
C MET A 3 -13.55 -3.71 -0.04
N THR A 4 -13.17 -2.72 -0.86
CA THR A 4 -12.41 -1.56 -0.34
C THR A 4 -13.04 -0.21 -0.66
N HIS A 5 -13.77 -0.10 -1.77
CA HIS A 5 -14.36 1.17 -2.22
C HIS A 5 -15.81 1.31 -1.78
N GLU A 6 -16.63 0.31 -2.07
CA GLU A 6 -18.04 0.28 -1.63
C GLU A 6 -18.13 -0.16 -0.17
N ARG A 7 -17.30 -1.14 0.24
CA ARG A 7 -17.27 -1.75 1.58
C ARG A 7 -18.58 -2.45 1.94
N GLU A 8 -19.15 -3.12 0.94
CA GLU A 8 -20.42 -3.87 1.04
C GLU A 8 -20.20 -5.38 0.84
N ALA A 9 -18.94 -5.82 0.79
CA ALA A 9 -18.58 -7.21 0.59
C ALA A 9 -19.06 -8.06 1.76
N LYS A 10 -19.70 -9.19 1.43
CA LYS A 10 -20.13 -10.21 2.38
C LYS A 10 -19.09 -11.32 2.44
N SER A 11 -19.19 -12.19 3.45
CA SER A 11 -18.31 -13.36 3.62
C SER A 11 -18.14 -14.17 2.32
N LYS A 12 -19.23 -14.41 1.57
CA LYS A 12 -19.17 -15.10 0.28
C LYS A 12 -18.24 -14.43 -0.75
N ASP A 13 -18.19 -13.10 -0.80
CA ASP A 13 -17.33 -12.38 -1.75
C ASP A 13 -15.85 -12.62 -1.42
N TYR A 14 -15.51 -12.74 -0.14
CA TYR A 14 -14.15 -13.08 0.31
C TYR A 14 -13.80 -14.53 0.00
N ASP A 15 -14.73 -15.46 0.22
CA ASP A 15 -14.54 -16.88 -0.14
C ASP A 15 -14.26 -17.03 -1.64
N ASP A 16 -15.07 -16.36 -2.48
CA ASP A 16 -14.93 -16.40 -3.93
C ASP A 16 -13.59 -15.76 -4.37
N PHE A 17 -13.13 -14.71 -3.69
CA PHE A 17 -11.81 -14.12 -3.91
C PHE A 17 -10.67 -15.06 -3.52
N ILE A 18 -10.71 -15.64 -2.31
CA ILE A 18 -9.69 -16.57 -1.80
C ILE A 18 -9.60 -17.79 -2.71
N LYS A 19 -10.74 -18.34 -3.13
CA LYS A 19 -10.80 -19.42 -4.12
C LYS A 19 -10.16 -19.02 -5.44
N GLY A 20 -10.37 -17.79 -5.90
CA GLY A 20 -9.76 -17.27 -7.12
C GLY A 20 -8.23 -17.19 -7.07
N ILE A 21 -7.65 -16.97 -5.87
CA ILE A 21 -6.20 -16.88 -5.67
C ILE A 21 -5.57 -18.17 -5.10
N SER A 22 -6.36 -19.21 -4.84
CA SER A 22 -5.88 -20.48 -4.25
C SER A 22 -4.69 -21.08 -4.99
N PRO A 23 -4.60 -21.06 -6.34
CA PRO A 23 -3.44 -21.61 -7.03
C PRO A 23 -2.13 -20.89 -6.71
N LEU A 24 -2.19 -19.59 -6.36
CA LEU A 24 -1.00 -18.83 -5.94
C LEU A 24 -0.60 -19.16 -4.50
N ILE A 25 -1.58 -19.47 -3.64
CA ILE A 25 -1.37 -19.88 -2.26
C ILE A 25 -0.74 -21.27 -2.24
N GLU A 26 -1.35 -22.23 -2.93
CA GLU A 26 -0.91 -23.64 -3.02
C GLU A 26 0.51 -23.79 -3.61
N ARG A 27 0.94 -22.83 -4.44
CA ARG A 27 2.28 -22.80 -5.04
C ARG A 27 3.28 -21.91 -4.29
N GLU A 28 2.90 -21.35 -3.14
CA GLU A 28 3.72 -20.43 -2.35
C GLU A 28 4.19 -19.19 -3.16
N GLN A 29 3.40 -18.78 -4.16
CA GLN A 29 3.70 -17.63 -5.03
C GLN A 29 3.05 -16.33 -4.55
N LEU A 30 2.15 -16.40 -3.58
CA LEU A 30 1.49 -15.23 -3.00
C LEU A 30 2.33 -14.64 -1.87
N ALA A 31 2.87 -13.43 -2.09
CA ALA A 31 3.64 -12.74 -1.06
C ALA A 31 2.75 -12.00 -0.04
N SER A 32 1.65 -11.39 -0.50
CA SER A 32 0.64 -10.72 0.34
C SER A 32 -0.59 -10.33 -0.50
N VAL A 33 -1.70 -10.06 0.19
CA VAL A 33 -2.89 -9.40 -0.35
C VAL A 33 -2.82 -7.90 0.00
N LEU A 34 -3.09 -7.03 -0.98
CA LEU A 34 -3.14 -5.58 -0.78
C LEU A 34 -4.59 -5.08 -0.75
N ALA A 35 -5.02 -4.48 0.35
CA ALA A 35 -6.29 -3.77 0.49
C ALA A 35 -6.08 -2.25 0.42
N GLN A 36 -6.28 -1.68 -0.77
CA GLN A 36 -6.16 -0.25 -1.01
C GLN A 36 -7.50 0.48 -0.86
N PHE A 37 -7.54 1.45 0.06
CA PHE A 37 -8.74 2.24 0.38
C PHE A 37 -8.73 3.63 -0.26
N PRO A 38 -9.90 4.17 -0.67
CA PRO A 38 -9.98 5.49 -1.29
C PRO A 38 -9.70 6.61 -0.27
N TRP A 39 -9.43 7.82 -0.77
CA TRP A 39 -9.15 9.00 0.08
C TRP A 39 -10.30 9.35 1.04
N THR A 40 -11.54 8.98 0.70
CA THR A 40 -12.73 9.18 1.54
C THR A 40 -12.76 8.26 2.77
N PHE A 41 -11.97 7.19 2.79
CA PHE A 41 -11.81 6.31 3.93
C PHE A 41 -10.92 6.98 4.98
N LYS A 42 -11.53 7.61 5.97
CA LYS A 42 -10.87 8.36 7.05
C LYS A 42 -10.82 7.57 8.34
N PHE A 43 -9.91 7.91 9.23
CA PHE A 43 -9.83 7.32 10.55
C PHE A 43 -11.11 7.60 11.36
N ASN A 44 -11.75 6.54 11.83
CA ASN A 44 -12.88 6.54 12.78
C ASN A 44 -13.17 5.09 13.22
N SER A 45 -13.96 4.93 14.29
CA SER A 45 -14.33 3.62 14.85
C SER A 45 -14.98 2.68 13.84
N LYS A 46 -15.98 3.15 13.07
CA LYS A 46 -16.65 2.33 12.04
C LYS A 46 -15.68 1.76 11.02
N ASN A 47 -14.67 2.53 10.63
CA ASN A 47 -13.66 2.08 9.67
C ASN A 47 -12.61 1.16 10.31
N LEU A 48 -12.31 1.30 11.61
CA LEU A 48 -11.51 0.31 12.34
C LEU A 48 -12.24 -1.04 12.44
N ASP A 49 -13.55 -1.02 12.76
CA ASP A 49 -14.38 -2.23 12.76
C ASP A 49 -14.41 -2.89 11.38
N TYR A 50 -14.44 -2.10 10.32
CA TYR A 50 -14.35 -2.62 8.95
C TYR A 50 -13.00 -3.31 8.67
N LEU A 51 -11.89 -2.78 9.17
CA LEU A 51 -10.58 -3.43 9.02
C LEU A 51 -10.50 -4.74 9.80
N LYS A 52 -11.12 -4.83 10.99
CA LYS A 52 -11.25 -6.09 11.73
C LYS A 52 -12.05 -7.11 10.94
N TYR A 53 -13.23 -6.71 10.45
CA TYR A 53 -14.06 -7.55 9.60
C TYR A 53 -13.29 -8.05 8.37
N LEU A 54 -12.52 -7.17 7.71
CA LEU A 54 -11.67 -7.56 6.58
C LEU A 54 -10.63 -8.62 6.98
N LYS A 55 -9.94 -8.45 8.11
CA LYS A 55 -8.97 -9.44 8.63
C LYS A 55 -9.61 -10.78 8.96
N GLU A 56 -10.79 -10.76 9.58
CA GLU A 56 -11.56 -11.97 9.93
C GLU A 56 -12.02 -12.76 8.70
N ASN A 57 -12.19 -12.12 7.54
CA ASN A 57 -12.58 -12.80 6.30
C ASN A 57 -11.38 -13.20 5.43
N ILE A 58 -10.19 -12.62 5.64
CA ILE A 58 -8.95 -12.96 4.93
C ILE A 58 -8.01 -13.67 5.91
N ILE A 59 -8.45 -14.86 6.32
CA ILE A 59 -7.76 -15.70 7.31
C ILE A 59 -6.48 -16.29 6.70
N ASP A 60 -5.43 -16.42 7.50
CA ASP A 60 -4.15 -17.06 7.18
C ASP A 60 -3.37 -16.50 5.97
N LEU A 61 -3.74 -15.32 5.49
CA LEU A 61 -3.02 -14.63 4.42
C LEU A 61 -2.40 -13.33 4.93
N PRO A 62 -1.14 -13.02 4.53
CA PRO A 62 -0.55 -11.72 4.83
C PRO A 62 -1.36 -10.61 4.17
N LEU A 63 -1.92 -9.71 4.96
CA LEU A 63 -2.78 -8.63 4.50
C LEU A 63 -2.12 -7.27 4.76
N VAL A 64 -1.96 -6.49 3.69
CA VAL A 64 -1.37 -5.15 3.74
C VAL A 64 -2.43 -4.11 3.43
N ILE A 65 -2.53 -3.07 4.26
CA ILE A 65 -3.50 -1.98 4.13
C ILE A 65 -2.83 -0.74 3.55
N GLU A 66 -3.39 -0.20 2.48
CA GLU A 66 -2.98 1.08 1.92
C GLU A 66 -4.05 2.14 2.14
N PHE A 67 -3.74 3.07 3.03
CA PHE A 67 -4.52 4.27 3.24
C PHE A 67 -4.15 5.36 2.23
N ARG A 68 -5.10 6.26 1.95
CA ARG A 68 -4.86 7.44 1.12
C ARG A 68 -5.11 8.76 1.85
N ASN A 69 -5.61 8.71 3.08
CA ASN A 69 -5.93 9.88 3.88
C ASN A 69 -4.97 10.02 5.07
N ILE A 70 -4.45 11.22 5.28
CA ILE A 70 -3.52 11.52 6.39
C ILE A 70 -4.12 11.25 7.77
N SER A 71 -5.44 11.20 7.93
CA SER A 71 -6.09 10.91 9.21
C SER A 71 -5.65 9.59 9.84
N TRP A 72 -5.16 8.64 9.05
CA TRP A 72 -4.65 7.32 9.51
C TRP A 72 -3.21 7.35 9.98
N ILE A 73 -2.52 8.49 9.92
CA ILE A 73 -1.13 8.62 10.37
C ILE A 73 -1.14 9.08 11.82
N ASN A 74 -1.39 8.15 12.73
CA ASN A 74 -1.41 8.34 14.17
C ASN A 74 -1.05 7.03 14.90
N ASP A 75 -0.66 7.12 16.17
CA ASP A 75 -0.19 5.96 16.94
C ASP A 75 -1.28 4.90 17.13
N GLU A 76 -2.53 5.30 17.38
CA GLU A 76 -3.67 4.37 17.52
C GLU A 76 -3.86 3.50 16.28
N THR A 77 -3.64 4.05 15.08
CA THR A 77 -3.68 3.27 13.83
C THR A 77 -2.55 2.26 13.78
N PHE A 78 -1.31 2.64 14.11
CA PHE A 78 -0.18 1.72 14.02
C PHE A 78 -0.28 0.60 15.06
N GLU A 79 -0.67 0.93 16.29
CA GLU A 79 -0.95 -0.05 17.34
C GLU A 79 -2.06 -1.02 16.93
N PHE A 80 -3.15 -0.50 16.36
CA PHE A 80 -4.25 -1.34 15.85
C PHE A 80 -3.76 -2.30 14.76
N LEU A 81 -2.96 -1.82 13.81
CA LEU A 81 -2.44 -2.67 12.73
C LEU A 81 -1.51 -3.77 13.28
N GLU A 82 -0.61 -3.42 14.19
CA GLU A 82 0.30 -4.37 14.85
C GLU A 82 -0.47 -5.45 15.62
N GLN A 83 -1.48 -5.06 16.42
CA GLN A 83 -2.30 -6.00 17.20
C GLN A 83 -3.11 -6.98 16.34
N ASN A 84 -3.41 -6.61 15.09
CA ASN A 84 -4.20 -7.43 14.17
C ASN A 84 -3.34 -8.06 13.05
N GLU A 85 -2.01 -7.96 13.16
CA GLU A 85 -1.04 -8.48 12.18
C GLU A 85 -1.34 -7.97 10.75
N LEU A 86 -1.71 -6.70 10.65
CA LEU A 86 -1.99 -6.03 9.39
C LEU A 86 -0.75 -5.23 8.97
N GLY A 87 -0.25 -5.49 7.77
CA GLY A 87 0.87 -4.73 7.22
C GLY A 87 0.45 -3.31 6.82
N PHE A 88 1.29 -2.33 7.11
CA PHE A 88 1.10 -0.96 6.64
C PHE A 88 1.81 -0.74 5.30
N CYS A 89 1.05 -0.31 4.28
CA CYS A 89 1.65 0.10 3.02
C CYS A 89 2.25 1.51 3.17
N CYS A 90 3.57 1.59 3.20
CA CYS A 90 4.29 2.85 3.05
C CYS A 90 4.09 3.37 1.63
N VAL A 91 3.86 4.67 1.46
CA VAL A 91 3.61 5.27 0.14
C VAL A 91 4.54 6.43 -0.15
N ASP A 92 5.05 6.50 -1.37
CA ASP A 92 5.62 7.72 -1.94
C ASP A 92 4.60 8.34 -2.91
N GLN A 93 4.23 9.58 -2.63
CA GLN A 93 3.26 10.35 -3.41
C GLN A 93 3.55 11.86 -3.23
N PRO A 94 2.88 12.76 -3.97
CA PRO A 94 3.14 14.18 -3.86
C PRO A 94 2.84 14.70 -2.45
N LYS A 95 3.61 15.68 -1.97
CA LYS A 95 3.41 16.35 -0.68
C LYS A 95 2.26 17.36 -0.76
N LEU A 96 1.02 16.89 -0.83
CA LEU A 96 -0.20 17.71 -0.86
C LEU A 96 -1.00 17.57 0.42
N ARG A 97 -1.75 18.63 0.78
CA ARG A 97 -2.60 18.64 1.98
C ARG A 97 -3.59 17.46 1.94
N GLY A 98 -3.66 16.72 3.04
CA GLY A 98 -4.58 15.58 3.21
C GLY A 98 -4.07 14.26 2.65
N LEU A 99 -2.92 14.24 1.97
CA LEU A 99 -2.23 13.02 1.57
C LEU A 99 -1.27 12.54 2.66
N ILE A 100 -0.97 11.26 2.61
CA ILE A 100 -0.03 10.60 3.52
C ILE A 100 1.41 11.01 3.16
N PRO A 101 2.21 11.52 4.12
CA PRO A 101 3.64 11.76 3.93
C PRO A 101 4.42 10.44 3.81
N PRO A 102 5.70 10.45 3.37
CA PRO A 102 6.51 9.24 3.19
C PRO A 102 6.98 8.65 4.54
N VAL A 103 6.00 8.18 5.32
CA VAL A 103 6.12 7.53 6.63
C VAL A 103 6.52 6.07 6.42
N THR A 104 7.47 5.62 7.23
CA THR A 104 7.99 4.25 7.22
C THR A 104 7.65 3.58 8.53
N LYS A 105 6.66 2.70 8.50
CA LYS A 105 6.22 1.90 9.65
C LYS A 105 6.07 0.45 9.20
N ILE A 106 6.51 -0.46 10.05
CA ILE A 106 6.40 -1.90 9.85
C ILE A 106 5.49 -2.40 10.96
N THR A 107 4.29 -2.81 10.59
CA THR A 107 3.24 -3.24 11.53
C THR A 107 2.92 -4.72 11.41
N SER A 108 3.74 -5.45 10.66
CA SER A 108 3.66 -6.90 10.43
C SER A 108 5.02 -7.42 9.99
N ASP A 109 5.15 -8.72 9.75
CA ASP A 109 6.37 -9.34 9.20
C ASP A 109 6.78 -8.83 7.79
N ILE A 110 5.87 -8.14 7.10
CA ILE A 110 6.10 -7.58 5.77
C ILE A 110 6.27 -6.06 5.86
N ALA A 111 7.41 -5.58 5.35
CA ALA A 111 7.57 -4.20 4.96
C ALA A 111 7.07 -4.02 3.52
N TYR A 112 6.16 -3.07 3.28
CA TYR A 112 5.54 -2.88 1.98
C TYR A 112 5.62 -1.42 1.55
N VAL A 113 6.17 -1.15 0.36
CA VAL A 113 6.32 0.20 -0.18
C VAL A 113 5.69 0.32 -1.57
N ARG A 114 4.89 1.36 -1.79
CA ARG A 114 4.38 1.72 -3.11
C ARG A 114 4.78 3.12 -3.52
N PHE A 115 5.45 3.20 -4.67
CA PHE A 115 5.81 4.44 -5.33
C PHE A 115 4.72 4.82 -6.33
N HIS A 116 3.96 5.87 -6.05
CA HIS A 116 2.89 6.37 -6.92
C HIS A 116 3.35 7.47 -7.89
N GLY A 117 4.53 8.04 -7.68
CA GLY A 117 4.98 9.25 -8.37
C GLY A 117 4.59 10.52 -7.62
N ARG A 118 5.26 11.64 -7.94
CA ARG A 118 5.08 12.92 -7.26
C ARG A 118 4.44 13.99 -8.16
N ASN A 119 3.56 13.59 -9.09
CA ASN A 119 2.85 14.51 -9.99
C ASN A 119 1.77 15.33 -9.26
N SER A 120 2.18 16.39 -8.57
CA SER A 120 1.30 17.27 -7.77
C SER A 120 0.26 18.00 -8.62
N GLN A 121 0.62 18.43 -9.84
CA GLN A 121 -0.25 19.21 -10.73
C GLN A 121 -1.47 18.40 -11.19
N LYS A 122 -1.29 17.10 -11.43
CA LYS A 122 -2.36 16.20 -11.92
C LYS A 122 -3.02 15.39 -10.83
N TRP A 123 -2.53 15.44 -9.58
CA TRP A 123 -3.04 14.61 -8.51
C TRP A 123 -4.55 14.80 -8.27
N TRP A 124 -4.99 16.05 -8.15
CA TRP A 124 -6.42 16.40 -7.99
C TRP A 124 -7.09 16.81 -9.30
N HIS A 125 -6.34 17.39 -10.23
CA HIS A 125 -6.86 17.98 -11.47
C HIS A 125 -6.42 17.19 -12.72
N HIS A 126 -6.75 15.90 -12.75
CA HIS A 126 -6.54 15.05 -13.93
C HIS A 126 -7.83 14.89 -14.73
N LYS A 127 -7.70 14.73 -16.05
CA LYS A 127 -8.79 14.30 -16.92
C LYS A 127 -8.92 12.78 -16.91
N LYS A 128 -7.79 12.06 -16.76
CA LYS A 128 -7.74 10.61 -16.69
C LYS A 128 -6.93 10.17 -15.47
N ALA A 129 -7.43 9.15 -14.74
CA ALA A 129 -6.86 8.73 -13.45
C ALA A 129 -5.36 8.38 -13.51
N TYR A 130 -4.87 7.91 -14.65
CA TYR A 130 -3.45 7.57 -14.84
C TYR A 130 -2.52 8.79 -14.85
N GLU A 131 -3.02 10.00 -15.14
CA GLU A 131 -2.18 11.21 -15.17
C GLU A 131 -1.58 11.53 -13.80
N ARG A 132 -2.22 11.06 -12.71
CA ARG A 132 -1.67 11.14 -11.35
C ARG A 132 -0.36 10.37 -11.19
N TYR A 133 -0.25 9.25 -11.90
CA TYR A 133 0.87 8.32 -11.85
C TYR A 133 1.86 8.53 -12.99
N ASP A 134 1.61 9.49 -13.89
CA ASP A 134 2.56 9.86 -14.93
C ASP A 134 3.69 10.70 -14.32
N TYR A 135 4.69 9.99 -13.78
CA TYR A 135 5.84 10.57 -13.11
C TYR A 135 7.09 9.73 -13.36
N GLU A 136 8.20 10.42 -13.65
CA GLU A 136 9.52 9.81 -13.78
C GLU A 136 10.35 10.23 -12.57
N TYR A 137 10.68 9.24 -11.74
CA TYR A 137 11.49 9.46 -10.54
C TYR A 137 12.91 9.84 -10.92
N LYS A 138 13.44 10.85 -10.24
CA LYS A 138 14.84 11.21 -10.30
C LYS A 138 15.66 10.43 -9.27
N GLN A 139 16.97 10.35 -9.49
CA GLN A 139 17.87 9.60 -8.61
C GLN A 139 17.91 10.16 -7.19
N ASP A 140 17.92 11.48 -7.02
CA ASP A 140 17.87 12.17 -5.73
C ASP A 140 16.61 11.81 -4.93
N GLU A 141 15.46 11.72 -5.61
CA GLU A 141 14.20 11.33 -4.98
C GLU A 141 14.18 9.87 -4.50
N LEU A 142 14.82 8.97 -5.24
CA LEU A 142 14.96 7.56 -4.84
C LEU A 142 16.00 7.39 -3.73
N LEU A 143 17.07 8.20 -3.75
CA LEU A 143 18.07 8.25 -2.68
C LEU A 143 17.46 8.63 -1.32
N GLU A 144 16.40 9.45 -1.29
CA GLU A 144 15.64 9.73 -0.06
C GLU A 144 15.06 8.45 0.59
N TRP A 145 14.78 7.42 -0.22
CA TRP A 145 14.16 6.17 0.21
C TRP A 145 15.16 5.05 0.49
N VAL A 146 16.38 5.10 -0.05
CA VAL A 146 17.41 4.08 0.20
C VAL A 146 17.66 3.79 1.69
N PRO A 147 17.95 4.79 2.56
CA PRO A 147 18.19 4.50 3.97
C PRO A 147 16.95 3.93 4.67
N LYS A 148 15.76 4.42 4.29
CA LYS A 148 14.47 3.94 4.81
C LYS A 148 14.22 2.48 4.46
N ILE A 149 14.45 2.11 3.20
CA ILE A 149 14.31 0.74 2.71
C ILE A 149 15.30 -0.18 3.41
N LYS A 150 16.58 0.22 3.52
CA LYS A 150 17.60 -0.56 4.24
C LYS A 150 17.26 -0.76 5.71
N GLU A 151 16.63 0.22 6.36
CA GLU A 151 16.17 0.07 7.73
C GLU A 151 14.98 -0.89 7.83
N MET A 152 14.01 -0.79 6.91
CA MET A 152 12.87 -1.69 6.87
C MET A 152 13.30 -3.14 6.62
N ASP A 153 14.25 -3.34 5.71
CA ASP A 153 14.76 -4.66 5.34
C ASP A 153 15.53 -5.37 6.47
N LYS A 154 16.14 -4.60 7.38
CA LYS A 154 16.75 -5.16 8.61
C LYS A 154 15.73 -5.62 9.64
N LYS A 155 14.50 -5.10 9.59
CA LYS A 155 13.48 -5.27 10.63
C LYS A 155 12.37 -6.25 10.21
N ALA A 156 12.03 -6.28 8.93
CA ALA A 156 10.98 -7.14 8.39
C ALA A 156 11.56 -8.45 7.87
N ASN A 157 10.77 -9.53 7.91
CA ASN A 157 11.13 -10.81 7.31
C ASN A 157 11.14 -10.75 5.77
N LYS A 158 10.32 -9.84 5.21
CA LYS A 158 10.21 -9.63 3.76
C LYS A 158 9.93 -8.17 3.44
N THR A 159 10.73 -7.60 2.55
CA THR A 159 10.51 -6.25 2.01
C THR A 159 9.98 -6.32 0.58
N LEU A 160 8.78 -5.78 0.35
CA LEU A 160 8.14 -5.74 -0.96
C LEU A 160 8.02 -4.30 -1.45
N ILE A 161 8.56 -4.02 -2.63
CA ILE A 161 8.59 -2.67 -3.22
C ILE A 161 7.94 -2.69 -4.60
N TYR A 162 6.96 -1.82 -4.81
CA TYR A 162 6.22 -1.74 -6.06
C TYR A 162 6.20 -0.31 -6.62
N PHE A 163 6.44 -0.20 -7.92
CA PHE A 163 6.31 1.04 -8.68
C PHE A 163 4.99 1.05 -9.45
N ASN A 164 4.10 1.99 -9.15
CA ASN A 164 2.76 2.10 -9.73
C ASN A 164 2.65 3.18 -10.83
N ASN A 165 3.77 3.79 -11.24
CA ASN A 165 3.86 4.79 -12.30
C ASN A 165 3.93 4.14 -13.70
N HIS A 166 2.89 3.36 -14.04
CA HIS A 166 2.86 2.46 -15.21
C HIS A 166 2.82 3.16 -16.59
N TYR A 167 2.79 4.49 -16.67
CA TYR A 167 2.77 5.18 -17.96
C TYR A 167 4.16 5.16 -18.63
N LYS A 168 4.24 4.64 -19.86
CA LYS A 168 5.46 4.64 -20.72
C LYS A 168 6.72 3.99 -20.11
N SER A 169 6.60 2.84 -19.46
CA SER A 169 7.74 2.08 -18.88
C SER A 169 8.53 2.79 -17.77
N LYS A 170 8.00 3.90 -17.23
CA LYS A 170 8.65 4.68 -16.16
C LYS A 170 8.81 3.88 -14.87
N ALA A 171 7.87 2.99 -14.56
CA ALA A 171 7.95 2.08 -13.42
C ALA A 171 9.18 1.15 -13.48
N VAL A 172 9.47 0.56 -14.65
CA VAL A 172 10.61 -0.36 -14.82
C VAL A 172 11.94 0.40 -14.69
N LYS A 173 12.03 1.58 -15.29
CA LYS A 173 13.23 2.44 -15.15
C LYS A 173 13.49 2.81 -13.70
N ALA A 174 12.45 3.23 -12.98
CA ALA A 174 12.57 3.61 -11.57
C ALA A 174 12.93 2.42 -10.67
N ALA A 175 12.35 1.25 -10.93
CA ALA A 175 12.70 0.01 -10.21
C ALA A 175 14.17 -0.38 -10.43
N ASN A 176 14.65 -0.37 -11.68
CA ASN A 176 16.05 -0.68 -11.98
C ASN A 176 17.01 0.35 -11.37
N LEU A 177 16.66 1.64 -11.42
CA LEU A 177 17.45 2.68 -10.78
C LEU A 177 17.51 2.48 -9.27
N LEU A 178 16.37 2.23 -8.61
CA LEU A 178 16.36 1.95 -7.17
C LEU A 178 17.23 0.73 -6.84
N LEU A 179 17.10 -0.35 -7.60
CA LEU A 179 17.91 -1.55 -7.42
C LEU A 179 19.42 -1.28 -7.53
N SER A 180 19.84 -0.38 -8.42
CA SER A 180 21.26 0.04 -8.53
C SER A 180 21.76 0.89 -7.37
N LEU A 181 20.86 1.44 -6.54
CA LEU A 181 21.18 2.29 -5.40
C LEU A 181 21.12 1.55 -4.05
N LEU A 182 20.51 0.36 -4.01
CA LEU A 182 20.40 -0.49 -2.82
C LEU A 182 21.68 -1.28 -2.58
#